data_AF-A0A3L7PTA6-F1
#
_entry.id   AF-A0A3L7PTA6-F1
#
_cell.length_a   1.000
_cell.length_b   1.000
_cell.length_c   1.000
_cell.angle_alpha   90.00
_cell.angle_beta   90.00
_cell.angle_gamma   90.00
#
_symmetry.space_group_name_H-M   'P 1'
#
loop_
_entity.id
_entity.type
_entity.pdbx_description
1 polymer ?
#
loop_
_entity_poly.entity_id
_entity_poly.type
_entity_poly.pdbx_seq_one_letter_code
_entity_poly.pdbx_strand_id
1 'polypeptide(L)'
;MRLIPSVLAVSAGALLLGSALSQRPDAPGGGPFGPLRMGDKVSLREKQGRYEFILVQDAGSHRIVELAKDHIAVEDIAGVNRTWIPITSVQSVTKFQLLR
;
A
#
# COMPACT_ATOMS: atom_id res chain seq x y z
N MET A 1 -46.23 33.83 38.92
CA MET A 1 -45.09 34.49 38.24
C MET A 1 -44.02 33.42 38.03
N ARG A 2 -43.79 32.98 36.78
CA ARG A 2 -42.64 33.36 35.92
C ARG A 2 -41.32 32.81 36.50
N LEU A 3 -40.44 32.03 35.86
CA LEU A 3 -40.16 31.68 34.45
C LEU A 3 -39.25 30.41 34.44
N ILE A 4 -39.39 29.59 33.39
CA ILE A 4 -38.49 28.54 32.87
C ILE A 4 -37.18 29.22 32.32
N PRO A 5 -36.07 28.58 31.82
CA PRO A 5 -35.77 27.16 31.63
C PRO A 5 -34.27 26.71 31.68
N SER A 6 -34.04 25.43 31.36
CA SER A 6 -32.91 24.88 30.57
C SER A 6 -31.49 24.86 31.14
N VAL A 7 -31.01 23.67 31.51
CA VAL A 7 -29.77 23.15 30.92
C VAL A 7 -29.95 21.66 30.59
N LEU A 8 -30.21 21.44 29.31
CA LEU A 8 -30.00 20.19 28.60
C LEU A 8 -28.48 19.95 28.54
N ALA A 9 -27.97 18.89 29.16
CA ALA A 9 -26.61 18.44 28.91
C ALA A 9 -26.65 16.97 28.48
N VAL A 10 -26.81 16.83 27.17
CA VAL A 10 -26.65 15.58 26.42
C VAL A 10 -25.18 15.19 26.48
N SER A 11 -24.82 14.23 27.33
CA SER A 11 -23.55 13.52 27.20
C SER A 11 -23.82 12.17 26.53
N ALA A 12 -24.01 12.24 25.20
CA ALA A 12 -23.99 11.09 24.33
C ALA A 12 -22.60 10.44 24.42
N GLY A 13 -22.55 9.19 24.88
CA GLY A 13 -21.34 8.39 24.95
C GLY A 13 -20.68 8.31 23.59
N ALA A 14 -19.61 9.08 23.42
CA ALA A 14 -18.77 9.07 22.24
C ALA A 14 -18.01 7.73 22.19
N LEU A 15 -18.62 6.80 21.45
CA LEU A 15 -17.99 6.02 20.39
C LEU A 15 -16.62 5.41 20.71
N LEU A 16 -16.70 4.14 21.05
CA LEU A 16 -15.68 3.08 21.02
C LEU A 16 -14.94 2.95 19.67
N LEU A 17 -14.23 3.98 19.19
CA LEU A 17 -13.51 3.96 17.90
C LEU A 17 -11.98 4.10 18.01
N GLY A 18 -11.41 3.86 19.19
CA GLY A 18 -9.98 4.11 19.45
C GLY A 18 -9.00 2.97 19.13
N SER A 19 -9.45 1.80 18.64
CA SER A 19 -8.58 0.62 18.52
C SER A 19 -8.71 -0.13 17.19
N ALA A 20 -8.72 0.60 16.08
CA ALA A 20 -8.56 -0.02 14.77
C ALA A 20 -7.47 0.69 13.95
N LEU A 21 -6.37 -0.05 13.76
CA LEU A 21 -5.54 -0.04 12.55
C LEU A 21 -4.60 1.16 12.35
N SER A 22 -3.52 1.17 13.10
CA SER A 22 -2.21 1.55 12.53
C SER A 22 -1.15 0.56 12.98
N GLN A 23 -1.43 -0.73 12.81
CA GLN A 23 -0.37 -1.70 12.61
C GLN A 23 0.23 -1.39 11.24
N ARG A 24 1.22 -0.50 11.21
CA ARG A 24 2.20 -0.45 10.13
C ARG A 24 2.79 -1.85 10.06
N PRO A 25 2.59 -2.63 8.98
CA PRO A 25 3.34 -3.85 8.83
C PRO A 25 4.79 -3.43 8.70
N ASP A 26 5.61 -3.79 9.69
CA ASP A 26 7.05 -3.82 9.51
C ASP A 26 7.32 -4.63 8.25
N ALA A 27 7.81 -3.96 7.21
CA ALA A 27 8.20 -4.64 5.98
C ALA A 27 9.22 -5.71 6.37
N PRO A 28 9.01 -6.99 6.00
CA PRO A 28 9.97 -8.03 6.33
C PRO A 28 11.24 -7.76 5.52
N GLY A 29 12.23 -7.17 6.18
CA GLY A 29 13.59 -7.06 5.69
C GLY A 29 14.22 -8.45 5.65
N GLY A 30 14.03 -9.17 4.53
CA GLY A 30 14.66 -10.47 4.30
C GLY A 30 13.76 -11.43 3.52
N GLY A 31 13.63 -11.21 2.21
CA GLY A 31 12.90 -12.09 1.29
C GLY A 31 13.20 -11.72 -0.16
N PRO A 32 12.69 -12.49 -1.15
CA PRO A 32 12.94 -12.21 -2.56
C PRO A 32 12.42 -10.82 -3.02
N PHE A 33 11.54 -10.20 -2.24
CA PHE A 33 11.00 -8.86 -2.45
C PHE A 33 11.74 -7.75 -1.70
N GLY A 34 12.83 -8.08 -0.98
CA GLY A 34 13.63 -7.11 -0.22
C GLY A 34 14.08 -5.85 -0.98
N PRO A 35 14.28 -5.89 -2.31
CA PRO A 35 14.56 -4.68 -3.08
C PRO A 35 13.39 -3.70 -3.19
N LEU A 36 12.14 -4.16 -3.07
CA LEU A 36 10.92 -3.36 -3.24
C LEU A 36 10.56 -2.59 -1.97
N ARG A 37 10.09 -1.36 -2.14
CA ARG A 37 9.55 -0.52 -1.07
C ARG A 37 8.25 0.13 -1.50
N MET A 38 7.42 0.44 -0.50
CA MET A 38 6.23 1.26 -0.70
C MET A 38 6.61 2.58 -1.36
N GLY A 39 5.89 2.96 -2.41
CA GLY A 39 6.13 4.16 -3.20
C GLY A 39 7.16 4.02 -4.31
N ASP A 40 7.86 2.89 -4.42
CA ASP A 40 8.80 2.66 -5.52
C ASP A 40 8.08 2.71 -6.87
N LYS A 41 8.72 3.35 -7.84
CA LYS A 41 8.32 3.26 -9.24
C LYS A 41 8.91 1.99 -9.83
N VAL A 42 8.06 1.21 -10.48
CA VAL A 42 8.43 -0.06 -11.10
C VAL A 42 7.86 -0.15 -12.50
N SER A 43 8.60 -0.80 -13.38
CA SER A 43 8.04 -1.34 -14.61
C SER A 43 7.54 -2.74 -14.32
N LEU A 44 6.25 -2.97 -14.62
CA LEU A 44 5.62 -4.28 -14.49
C LEU A 44 5.56 -4.94 -15.86
N ARG A 45 6.09 -6.16 -15.97
CA ARG A 45 5.89 -7.02 -17.14
C ARG A 45 5.11 -8.26 -16.70
N GLU A 46 4.08 -8.59 -17.47
CA GLU A 46 3.26 -9.78 -17.28
C GLU A 46 3.49 -10.73 -18.46
N LYS A 47 3.63 -12.02 -18.17
CA LYS A 47 3.67 -13.11 -19.15
C LYS A 47 3.01 -14.37 -18.59
N GLN A 48 1.85 -14.72 -19.13
CA GLN A 48 1.11 -15.95 -18.78
C GLN A 48 0.80 -16.07 -17.27
N GLY A 49 0.35 -14.97 -16.65
CA GLY A 49 0.03 -14.88 -15.22
C GLY A 49 1.25 -14.77 -14.32
N ARG A 50 2.46 -14.65 -14.88
CA ARG A 50 3.70 -14.43 -14.13
C ARG A 50 4.18 -13.00 -14.29
N TYR A 51 4.54 -12.39 -13.17
CA TYR A 51 4.92 -10.98 -13.10
C TYR A 51 6.41 -10.81 -12.84
N GLU A 52 7.02 -9.88 -13.56
CA GLU A 52 8.38 -9.41 -13.36
C GLU A 52 8.33 -7.94 -12.93
N PHE A 53 8.92 -7.64 -11.77
CA PHE A 53 9.07 -6.29 -11.28
C PHE A 53 10.46 -5.77 -11.61
N ILE A 54 10.54 -4.65 -12.31
CA ILE A 54 11.80 -4.03 -12.69
C ILE A 54 11.88 -2.66 -12.03
N LEU A 55 12.75 -2.53 -11.03
CA LEU A 55 13.07 -1.24 -10.42
C LEU A 55 14.08 -0.53 -11.31
N VAL A 56 13.68 0.60 -11.86
CA VAL A 56 14.54 1.54 -12.56
C VAL A 56 14.53 2.84 -11.77
N GLN A 57 15.70 3.41 -11.48
CA GLN A 57 15.75 4.70 -10.78
C GLN A 57 14.97 5.76 -11.58
N ASP A 58 14.04 6.42 -10.90
CA ASP A 58 13.21 7.52 -11.40
C ASP A 58 12.34 7.22 -12.63
N ALA A 59 12.20 5.94 -13.02
CA ALA A 59 11.37 5.50 -14.14
C ALA A 59 10.52 4.29 -13.77
N GLY A 60 9.34 4.17 -14.36
CA GLY A 60 8.42 3.06 -14.12
C GLY A 60 7.00 3.41 -14.55
N SER A 61 6.26 2.41 -15.02
CA SER A 61 4.86 2.56 -15.42
C SER A 61 3.89 2.46 -14.25
N HIS A 62 4.33 1.94 -13.11
CA HIS A 62 3.50 1.71 -11.94
C HIS A 62 4.20 2.17 -10.65
N ARG A 63 3.43 2.40 -9.61
CA ARG A 63 3.88 2.68 -8.25
C ARG A 63 3.42 1.56 -7.32
N ILE A 64 4.30 1.12 -6.42
CA ILE A 64 3.92 0.20 -5.34
C ILE A 64 3.10 0.97 -4.31
N VAL A 65 1.85 0.56 -4.11
CA VAL A 65 0.92 1.19 -3.17
C VAL A 65 0.56 0.29 -1.99
N GLU A 66 0.89 -1.00 -2.06
CA GLU A 66 0.77 -1.94 -0.95
C GLU A 66 1.80 -3.07 -1.05
N LEU A 67 2.41 -3.44 0.08
CA LEU A 67 3.26 -4.62 0.24
C LEU A 67 2.71 -5.43 1.42
N ALA A 68 1.89 -6.44 1.10
CA ALA A 68 1.32 -7.35 2.07
C ALA A 68 2.07 -8.68 2.11
N LYS A 69 1.67 -9.58 3.03
CA LYS A 69 2.29 -10.90 3.20
C LYS A 69 1.99 -11.86 2.04
N ASP A 70 0.88 -11.66 1.35
CA ASP A 70 0.34 -12.57 0.32
C ASP A 70 0.24 -11.93 -1.07
N HIS A 71 0.32 -10.60 -1.16
CA HIS A 71 0.21 -9.87 -2.41
C HIS A 71 0.99 -8.55 -2.41
N ILE A 72 1.16 -8.01 -3.62
CA ILE A 72 1.72 -6.67 -3.88
C ILE A 72 0.66 -5.91 -4.67
N ALA A 73 0.25 -4.74 -4.20
CA ALA A 73 -0.62 -3.87 -4.97
C ALA A 73 0.20 -2.79 -5.67
N VAL A 74 -0.05 -2.65 -6.97
CA VAL A 74 0.53 -1.60 -7.79
C VAL A 74 -0.57 -0.74 -8.39
N GLU A 75 -0.25 0.53 -8.57
CA GLU A 75 -1.12 1.50 -9.22
C GLU A 75 -0.41 2.03 -10.46
N ASP A 76 -1.10 2.14 -11.60
CA ASP A 76 -0.49 2.75 -12.78
C ASP A 76 -0.15 4.23 -12.52
N ILE A 77 0.81 4.78 -13.26
CA ILE A 77 1.31 6.13 -13.02
C ILE A 77 0.25 7.23 -13.24
N ALA A 78 -0.82 6.96 -13.98
CA ALA A 78 -1.96 7.85 -14.15
C ALA A 78 -2.98 7.75 -13.00
N GLY A 79 -2.84 6.77 -12.09
CA GLY A 79 -3.70 6.59 -10.92
C GLY A 79 -5.08 6.02 -11.25
N VAL A 80 -5.25 5.44 -12.43
CA VAL A 80 -6.58 4.98 -12.91
C VAL A 80 -6.87 3.56 -12.45
N ASN A 81 -5.86 2.69 -12.51
CA ASN A 81 -5.98 1.27 -12.23
C ASN A 81 -5.07 0.88 -11.08
N ARG A 82 -5.66 0.09 -10.17
CA ARG A 82 -4.93 -0.63 -9.14
C ARG A 82 -5.02 -2.13 -9.40
N THR A 83 -3.89 -2.81 -9.29
CA THR A 83 -3.78 -4.25 -9.52
C THR A 83 -3.15 -4.91 -8.31
N TRP A 84 -3.82 -5.93 -7.78
CA TRP A 84 -3.34 -6.78 -6.70
C TRP A 84 -2.71 -8.04 -7.30
N ILE A 85 -1.42 -8.22 -7.07
CA ILE A 85 -0.63 -9.32 -7.64
C ILE A 85 -0.29 -10.29 -6.52
N PRO A 86 -0.76 -11.55 -6.57
CA PRO A 86 -0.37 -12.57 -5.61
C PRO A 86 1.15 -12.77 -5.62
N ILE A 87 1.76 -12.91 -4.45
CA ILE A 87 3.22 -13.14 -4.33
C ILE A 87 3.65 -14.40 -5.10
N THR A 88 2.79 -15.42 -5.14
CA THR A 88 3.02 -16.68 -5.88
C THR A 88 3.09 -16.48 -7.39
N SER A 89 2.49 -15.41 -7.92
CA SER A 89 2.55 -15.04 -9.33
C SER A 89 3.81 -14.26 -9.68
N VAL A 90 4.60 -13.82 -8.69
CA VAL A 90 5.82 -13.06 -8.96
C VAL A 90 6.96 -14.00 -9.34
N GLN A 91 7.45 -13.85 -10.55
CA GLN A 91 8.58 -14.63 -11.06
C GLN A 91 9.91 -14.04 -10.63
N SER A 92 10.07 -12.71 -10.65
CA SER A 92 11.32 -12.06 -10.28
C SER A 92 11.14 -10.60 -9.88
N VAL A 93 12.11 -10.12 -9.09
CA VAL A 93 12.32 -8.69 -8.79
C VAL A 93 13.73 -8.34 -9.23
N THR A 94 13.84 -7.45 -10.21
CA THR A 94 15.11 -7.01 -10.77
C THR A 94 15.33 -5.55 -10.42
N LYS A 95 16.45 -5.23 -9.78
CA LYS A 95 16.87 -3.85 -9.56
C LYS A 95 17.99 -3.49 -10.51
N PHE A 96 17.72 -2.61 -11.47
CA PHE A 96 18.77 -2.06 -12.32
C PHE A 96 19.57 -1.02 -11.53
N GLN A 97 20.89 -1.23 -11.45
CA GLN A 97 21.84 -0.23 -10.99
C GLN A 97 22.69 0.18 -12.18
N LEU A 98 22.58 1.44 -12.59
CA LEU A 98 23.56 2.01 -13.51
C LEU A 98 24.86 2.18 -12.72
N LEU A 99 25.95 1.56 -13.18
CA LEU A 99 27.28 1.78 -12.62
C LEU A 99 27.58 3.29 -12.74
N ARG A 100 27.83 3.94 -11.61
CA ARG A 100 28.31 5.32 -11.54
C ARG A 100 29.83 5.32 -11.47
#